data_AF-A0ABD3JH72-F1
#
_entry.id   AF-A0ABD3JH72-F1
#
_cell.length_a   1.000
_cell.length_b   1.000
_cell.length_c   1.000
_cell.angle_alpha   90.00
_cell.angle_beta   90.00
_cell.angle_gamma   90.00
#
_symmetry.space_group_name_H-M   'P 1'
#
loop_
_entity.id
_entity.type
_entity.pdbx_description
1 polymer ?
#
loop_
_entity_poly.entity_id
_entity_poly.type
_entity_poly.pdbx_seq_one_letter_code
_entity_poly.pdbx_strand_id
1 'polypeptide(L)'
;MKQASVCIEHGAVSLDGGIIREDGLISLGFWKSDIIFPVVTSEIHINTLPEITQVGMQIAEAMSELRVTLCKIRKITRACEEDKRQFFGKTKDFISNGHTAEAFMKNHCPKVEFCPDNYVYPTISS
;
A
#
# COMPACT_ATOMS: atom_id res chain seq x y z
N MET A 1 -13.18 -0.32 -4.58
CA MET A 1 -13.68 -1.48 -5.35
C MET A 1 -13.26 -1.42 -6.82
N LYS A 2 -13.73 -0.46 -7.63
CA LYS A 2 -13.42 -0.38 -9.08
C LYS A 2 -11.93 -0.47 -9.44
N GLN A 3 -11.06 0.24 -8.74
CA GLN A 3 -9.60 0.21 -9.01
C GLN A 3 -8.94 -1.14 -8.71
N ALA A 4 -9.58 -2.00 -7.92
CA ALA A 4 -9.08 -3.31 -7.52
C ALA A 4 -9.81 -4.46 -8.25
N SER A 5 -10.62 -4.17 -9.29
CA SER A 5 -11.44 -5.18 -9.96
C SER A 5 -10.65 -6.34 -10.54
N VAL A 6 -9.41 -6.07 -10.98
CA VAL A 6 -8.49 -7.09 -11.51
C VAL A 6 -8.01 -8.08 -10.45
N CYS A 7 -8.17 -7.76 -9.17
CA CYS A 7 -7.80 -8.61 -8.04
C CYS A 7 -9.00 -9.32 -7.40
N ILE A 8 -10.22 -9.08 -7.91
CA ILE A 8 -11.46 -9.65 -7.35
C ILE A 8 -11.80 -10.91 -8.14
N GLU A 9 -11.84 -12.05 -7.46
CA GLU A 9 -12.09 -13.36 -8.08
C GLU A 9 -13.57 -13.76 -8.03
N HIS A 10 -14.23 -13.62 -6.88
CA HIS A 10 -15.56 -14.19 -6.62
C HIS A 10 -16.68 -13.13 -6.45
N GLY A 11 -16.47 -11.91 -6.95
CA GLY A 11 -17.35 -10.77 -6.72
C GLY A 11 -17.01 -9.95 -5.47
N ALA A 12 -17.65 -8.79 -5.32
CA ALA A 12 -17.38 -7.84 -4.25
C ALA A 12 -18.60 -6.94 -3.96
N VAL A 13 -18.69 -6.47 -2.72
CA VAL A 13 -19.68 -5.48 -2.30
C VAL A 13 -18.96 -4.30 -1.66
N SER A 14 -19.39 -3.08 -1.98
CA SER A 14 -18.91 -1.85 -1.36
C SER A 14 -19.97 -1.23 -0.46
N LEU A 15 -19.52 -0.53 0.59
CA LEU A 15 -20.41 0.07 1.59
C LEU A 15 -21.23 1.25 1.05
N ASP A 16 -20.86 1.80 -0.11
CA ASP A 16 -21.63 2.79 -0.87
C ASP A 16 -22.70 2.16 -1.78
N GLY A 17 -22.88 0.83 -1.73
CA GLY A 17 -23.96 0.11 -2.42
C GLY A 17 -23.60 -0.45 -3.79
N GLY A 18 -22.33 -0.43 -4.19
CA GLY A 18 -21.86 -1.08 -5.41
C GLY A 18 -21.72 -2.60 -5.22
N ILE A 19 -22.15 -3.38 -6.21
CA ILE A 19 -21.98 -4.84 -6.22
C ILE A 19 -21.32 -5.26 -7.54
N ILE A 20 -20.24 -6.03 -7.44
CA ILE A 20 -19.63 -6.77 -8.54
C ILE A 20 -20.02 -8.23 -8.35
N ARG A 21 -20.74 -8.79 -9.32
CA ARG A 21 -21.10 -10.22 -9.34
C ARG A 21 -19.91 -11.05 -9.82
N GLU A 22 -19.97 -12.36 -9.60
CA GLU A 22 -18.92 -13.32 -9.99
C GLU A 22 -18.65 -13.32 -11.51
N ASP A 23 -19.69 -13.07 -12.32
CA ASP A 23 -19.58 -12.92 -13.79
C ASP A 23 -18.99 -11.56 -14.24
N GLY A 24 -18.58 -10.72 -13.29
CA GLY A 24 -18.06 -9.38 -13.53
C GLY A 24 -19.15 -8.32 -13.78
N LEU A 25 -20.44 -8.69 -13.76
CA LEU A 25 -21.52 -7.72 -13.95
C LEU A 25 -21.61 -6.78 -12.75
N ILE A 26 -21.60 -5.48 -13.04
CA ILE A 26 -21.70 -4.43 -12.03
C ILE A 26 -23.16 -4.05 -11.85
N SER A 27 -23.68 -4.23 -10.63
CA SER A 27 -25.01 -3.77 -10.25
C SER A 27 -24.91 -2.44 -9.49
N LEU A 28 -25.57 -1.41 -10.01
CA LEU A 28 -25.63 -0.06 -9.45
C LEU A 28 -27.10 0.31 -9.22
N GLY A 29 -27.42 0.91 -8.07
CA GLY A 29 -28.79 1.35 -7.80
C GLY A 29 -29.07 1.66 -6.34
N PHE A 30 -30.28 2.16 -6.10
CA PHE A 30 -30.82 2.35 -4.74
C PHE A 30 -31.44 1.03 -4.28
N TRP A 31 -30.74 0.29 -3.43
CA TRP A 31 -31.21 -0.97 -2.90
C TRP A 31 -32.14 -0.74 -1.71
N LYS A 32 -33.42 -1.09 -1.88
CA LYS A 32 -34.38 -1.17 -0.78
C LYS A 32 -34.85 -2.61 -0.67
N SER A 33 -34.13 -3.40 0.13
CA SER A 33 -34.54 -4.78 0.41
C SER A 33 -35.69 -4.80 1.40
N ASP A 34 -36.70 -5.64 1.13
CA ASP A 34 -37.81 -5.87 2.05
C ASP A 34 -37.42 -6.75 3.26
N ILE A 35 -36.28 -7.45 3.14
CA ILE A 35 -35.73 -8.33 4.18
C ILE A 35 -34.36 -7.79 4.59
N ILE A 36 -34.16 -7.65 5.91
CA ILE A 36 -32.92 -7.16 6.53
C ILE A 36 -32.44 -8.22 7.51
N PHE A 37 -31.14 -8.54 7.48
CA PHE A 37 -30.55 -9.46 8.44
C PHE A 37 -30.61 -8.85 9.86
N PRO A 38 -31.11 -9.59 10.86
CA PRO A 38 -31.22 -9.07 12.21
C PRO A 38 -29.84 -8.74 12.76
N VAL A 39 -29.70 -7.58 13.38
CA VAL A 39 -28.48 -7.24 14.13
C VAL A 39 -28.57 -7.97 15.47
N VAL A 40 -27.60 -8.84 15.75
CA VAL A 40 -27.47 -9.46 17.07
C VAL A 40 -26.91 -8.40 18.01
N THR A 41 -27.75 -7.50 18.49
CA THR A 41 -27.46 -6.65 19.64
C THR A 41 -27.88 -7.42 20.87
N SER A 42 -27.01 -8.29 21.39
CA SER A 42 -27.22 -8.80 22.75
C SER A 42 -27.11 -7.60 23.69
N GLU A 43 -28.26 -7.06 24.13
CA GLU A 43 -28.38 -5.95 25.09
C GLU A 43 -27.69 -6.25 26.44
N ILE A 44 -27.27 -7.50 26.65
CA ILE A 44 -26.50 -7.98 27.80
C ILE A 44 -24.97 -7.79 27.61
N HIS A 45 -24.47 -7.58 26.39
CA HIS A 45 -23.02 -7.59 26.08
C HIS A 45 -22.41 -6.20 25.79
N ILE A 46 -23.21 -5.14 25.71
CA ILE A 46 -22.73 -3.82 25.28
C ILE A 46 -21.88 -3.13 26.37
N ASN A 47 -22.06 -3.51 27.65
CA ASN A 47 -21.36 -2.86 28.76
C ASN A 47 -20.08 -3.57 29.22
N THR A 48 -19.78 -4.79 28.73
CA THR A 48 -18.60 -5.55 29.18
C THR A 48 -18.30 -6.75 28.27
N LEU A 49 -18.01 -6.54 26.97
CA LEU A 49 -17.32 -7.59 26.21
C LEU A 49 -15.84 -7.20 26.08
N PRO A 50 -14.94 -7.77 26.92
CA PRO A 50 -13.50 -7.54 26.85
C PRO A 50 -12.96 -7.69 25.42
N GLU A 51 -13.56 -8.57 24.62
CA GLU A 51 -13.18 -8.83 23.24
C GLU A 51 -13.35 -7.61 22.32
N ILE A 52 -14.43 -6.83 22.44
CA ILE A 52 -14.64 -5.64 21.57
C ILE A 52 -13.60 -4.57 21.92
N THR A 53 -13.39 -4.32 23.22
CA THR A 53 -12.37 -3.37 23.69
C THR A 53 -10.97 -3.83 23.28
N GLN A 54 -10.68 -5.12 23.42
CA GLN A 54 -9.40 -5.72 23.01
C GLN A 54 -9.17 -5.60 21.51
N VAL A 55 -10.17 -5.91 20.68
CA VAL A 55 -10.10 -5.73 19.22
C VAL A 55 -9.90 -4.26 18.87
N GLY A 56 -10.59 -3.34 19.55
CA GLY A 56 -10.40 -1.90 19.40
C GLY A 56 -8.97 -1.46 19.71
N MET A 57 -8.36 -1.99 20.78
CA MET A 57 -6.97 -1.72 21.14
C MET A 57 -6.00 -2.25 20.08
N GLN A 58 -6.20 -3.48 19.58
CA GLN A 58 -5.38 -4.07 18.52
C GLN A 58 -5.44 -3.25 17.22
N ILE A 59 -6.63 -2.77 16.85
CA ILE A 59 -6.80 -1.87 15.69
C ILE A 59 -6.02 -0.57 15.91
N ALA A 60 -6.13 0.03 17.10
CA ALA A 60 -5.44 1.28 17.41
C ALA A 60 -3.91 1.12 17.36
N GLU A 61 -3.39 0.02 17.89
CA GLU A 61 -1.97 -0.34 17.85
C GLU A 61 -1.49 -0.53 16.40
N ALA A 62 -2.16 -1.39 15.62
CA ALA A 62 -1.82 -1.62 14.21
C ALA A 62 -1.84 -0.32 13.39
N MET A 63 -2.82 0.55 13.62
CA MET A 63 -2.89 1.87 12.96
C MET A 63 -1.73 2.78 13.37
N SER A 64 -1.27 2.71 14.62
CA SER A 64 -0.10 3.45 15.09
C SER A 64 1.17 2.98 14.40
N GLU A 65 1.39 1.66 14.33
CA GLU A 65 2.54 1.07 13.65
C GLU A 65 2.58 1.41 12.15
N LEU A 66 1.44 1.32 11.47
CA LEU A 66 1.29 1.72 10.07
C LEU A 66 1.69 3.18 9.85
N ARG A 67 1.27 4.10 10.73
CA ARG A 67 1.64 5.53 10.65
C ARG A 67 3.14 5.74 10.81
N VAL A 68 3.77 5.07 11.76
CA VAL A 68 5.22 5.16 11.99
C VAL A 68 5.97 4.67 10.76
N THR A 69 5.56 3.53 10.21
CA THR A 69 6.17 2.93 9.02
C THR A 69 6.01 3.81 7.79
N LEU A 70 4.81 4.34 7.53
CA LEU A 70 4.58 5.31 6.44
C LEU A 70 5.44 6.56 6.58
N CYS A 71 5.64 7.06 7.81
CA CYS A 71 6.51 8.20 8.07
C CYS A 71 7.98 7.90 7.73
N LYS A 72 8.46 6.70 8.10
CA LYS A 72 9.82 6.23 7.77
C LYS A 72 10.00 6.12 6.25
N ILE A 73 9.07 5.46 5.56
CA ILE A 73 9.08 5.34 4.09
C ILE A 73 9.17 6.73 3.47
N ARG A 74 8.29 7.67 3.87
CA ARG A 74 8.29 9.03 3.32
C ARG A 74 9.61 9.77 3.54
N LYS A 75 10.24 9.63 4.72
CA LYS A 75 11.54 10.24 4.99
C LYS A 75 12.63 9.68 4.08
N ILE A 76 12.69 8.35 3.95
CA ILE A 76 13.66 7.67 3.11
C ILE A 76 13.44 8.02 1.64
N THR A 77 12.20 8.01 1.16
CA THR A 77 11.85 8.42 -0.21
C THR A 77 12.33 9.84 -0.51
N ARG A 78 12.08 10.80 0.38
CA ARG A 78 12.55 12.18 0.20
C ARG A 78 14.07 12.30 0.17
N ALA A 79 14.77 11.60 1.06
CA ALA A 79 16.23 11.57 1.06
C ALA A 79 16.77 10.98 -0.26
N CYS A 80 16.17 9.89 -0.72
CA CYS A 80 16.54 9.26 -1.99
C CYS A 80 16.30 10.19 -3.19
N GLU A 81 15.19 10.94 -3.21
CA GLU A 81 14.90 11.94 -4.24
C GLU A 81 15.92 13.09 -4.24
N GLU A 82 16.30 13.58 -3.06
CA GLU A 82 17.33 14.62 -2.91
C GLU A 82 18.69 14.14 -3.40
N ASP A 83 19.12 12.94 -2.96
CA ASP A 83 20.39 12.35 -3.35
C ASP A 83 20.44 12.13 -4.87
N LYS A 84 19.34 11.66 -5.47
CA LYS A 84 19.20 11.55 -6.93
C LYS A 84 19.36 12.90 -7.61
N ARG A 85 18.69 13.95 -7.12
CA ARG A 85 18.80 15.31 -7.69
C ARG A 85 20.22 15.83 -7.62
N GLN A 86 20.89 15.69 -6.48
CA GLN A 86 22.29 16.10 -6.32
C GLN A 86 23.22 15.31 -7.24
N PHE A 87 23.00 14.01 -7.37
CA PHE A 87 23.78 13.15 -8.25
C PHE A 87 23.66 13.60 -9.71
N PHE A 88 22.45 13.80 -10.22
CA PHE A 88 22.23 14.26 -11.59
C PHE A 88 22.73 15.68 -11.83
N GLY A 89 22.60 16.58 -10.84
CA GLY A 89 23.19 17.92 -10.90
C GLY A 89 24.71 17.87 -11.10
N LYS A 90 25.42 17.15 -10.22
CA LYS A 90 26.89 16.96 -10.32
C LYS A 90 27.31 16.29 -11.62
N THR A 91 26.54 15.30 -12.08
CA THR A 91 26.81 14.63 -13.37
C THR A 91 26.74 15.62 -14.52
N LYS A 92 25.71 16.49 -14.53
CA LYS A 92 25.56 17.53 -15.56
C LYS A 92 26.72 18.52 -15.54
N ASP A 93 27.12 18.98 -14.36
CA ASP A 93 28.25 19.91 -14.20
C ASP A 93 29.56 19.29 -14.69
N PHE A 94 29.80 18.03 -14.33
CA PHE A 94 30.98 17.27 -14.76
C PHE A 94 31.06 17.14 -16.28
N ILE A 95 29.92 16.87 -16.93
CA ILE A 95 29.83 16.81 -18.40
C ILE A 95 30.07 18.19 -19.03
N SER A 96 29.48 19.25 -18.47
CA SER A 96 29.68 20.62 -18.99
C SER A 96 31.14 21.09 -18.88
N ASN A 97 31.91 20.53 -17.94
CA ASN A 97 33.34 20.80 -17.78
C ASN A 97 34.22 19.99 -18.74
N GLY A 98 33.65 19.32 -19.74
CA GLY A 98 34.37 18.61 -20.80
C GLY A 98 34.71 17.15 -20.48
N HIS A 99 34.21 16.60 -19.38
CA HIS A 99 34.40 15.19 -19.03
C HIS A 99 33.23 14.32 -19.51
N THR A 100 33.44 13.00 -19.61
CA THR A 100 32.37 12.08 -20.03
C THR A 100 31.55 11.60 -18.83
N ALA A 101 30.26 11.34 -19.07
CA ALA A 101 29.37 10.73 -18.07
C ALA A 101 29.91 9.39 -17.55
N GLU A 102 30.54 8.62 -18.43
CA GLU A 102 31.13 7.31 -18.13
C GLU A 102 32.26 7.40 -17.10
N ALA A 103 33.12 8.43 -17.19
CA ALA A 103 34.17 8.69 -16.22
C ALA A 103 33.60 9.11 -14.85
N PHE A 104 32.49 9.86 -14.82
CA PHE A 104 31.81 10.25 -13.59
C PHE A 104 31.23 9.04 -12.86
N MET A 105 30.47 8.20 -13.58
CA MET A 105 29.86 6.98 -13.04
C MET A 105 30.91 6.03 -12.45
N LYS A 106 32.04 5.82 -13.14
CA LYS A 106 33.12 4.93 -12.69
C LYS A 106 33.77 5.37 -11.37
N ASN A 107 33.87 6.69 -11.14
CA ASN A 107 34.59 7.25 -9.99
C ASN A 107 33.67 7.62 -8.82
N HIS A 108 32.37 7.83 -9.07
CA HIS A 108 31.46 8.43 -8.09
C HIS A 108 30.20 7.61 -7.80
N CYS A 109 29.87 6.59 -8.59
CA CYS A 109 28.85 5.64 -8.15
C CYS A 109 29.49 4.65 -7.16
N PRO A 110 28.86 4.41 -6.00
CA PRO A 110 29.26 3.29 -5.16
C PRO A 110 29.15 2.01 -6.00
N LYS A 111 30.16 1.15 -5.92
CA LYS A 111 30.04 -0.22 -6.45
C LYS A 111 28.95 -0.90 -5.64
N VAL A 112 27.75 -0.97 -6.21
CA VAL A 112 26.64 -1.67 -5.58
C VAL A 112 27.02 -3.15 -5.59
N GLU A 113 27.54 -3.65 -4.49
CA GLU A 113 27.51 -5.08 -4.22
C GLU A 113 26.04 -5.44 -4.06
N PHE A 114 25.50 -6.08 -5.09
CA PHE A 114 24.17 -6.68 -5.06
C PHE A 114 24.18 -7.70 -3.91
N CYS A 115 23.54 -7.39 -2.79
CA CYS A 115 23.25 -8.36 -1.75
C CYS A 115 21.97 -9.10 -2.19
N PRO A 116 22.03 -10.37 -2.63
CA PRO A 116 20.88 -11.03 -3.27
C PRO A 116 19.76 -11.40 -2.30
N ASP A 117 19.97 -11.27 -0.99
CA ASP A 117 19.08 -11.85 0.01
C ASP A 117 18.03 -10.84 0.47
N ASN A 118 16.84 -10.92 -0.14
CA ASN A 118 15.50 -10.77 0.50
C ASN A 118 14.40 -10.24 -0.43
N TYR A 119 14.33 -10.71 -1.68
CA TYR A 119 13.10 -10.62 -2.46
C TYR A 119 12.60 -12.02 -2.82
N VAL A 120 11.76 -12.59 -1.95
CA VAL A 120 10.85 -13.67 -2.36
C VAL A 120 9.74 -13.00 -3.17
N TYR A 121 9.83 -13.06 -4.49
CA TYR A 121 8.66 -12.80 -5.33
C TYR A 121 7.65 -13.93 -5.09
N PRO A 122 6.38 -13.65 -4.80
CA PRO A 122 5.36 -14.68 -4.85
C PRO A 122 5.22 -15.12 -6.31
N THR A 123 5.70 -16.32 -6.60
CA THR A 123 5.43 -17.02 -7.86
C THR A 123 3.93 -17.35 -7.86
N ILE A 124 3.15 -16.62 -8.64
CA ILE A 124 1.77 -16.99 -8.93
C ILE A 124 1.85 -18.02 -10.06
N SER A 125 1.69 -19.30 -9.71
CA SER A 125 1.51 -20.38 -10.69
C SER A 125 0.12 -20.27 -11.29
N SER A 126 0.08 -20.22 -12.62
CA SER A 126 -1.12 -20.28 -13.49
C SER A 126 -1.82 -21.62 -13.45
#